data_AF-A0A967HQA8-F1
#
_entry.id   AF-A0A967HQA8-F1
#
_cell.length_a   1.000
_cell.length_b   1.000
_cell.length_c   1.000
_cell.angle_alpha   90.00
_cell.angle_beta   90.00
_cell.angle_gamma   90.00
#
_symmetry.space_group_name_H-M   'P 1'
#
loop_
_entity.id
_entity.type
_entity.pdbx_description
1 polymer ?
#
loop_
_entity_poly.entity_id
_entity_poly.type
_entity_poly.pdbx_seq_one_letter_code
_entity_poly.pdbx_strand_id
1 'polypeptide(L)' 'MDQPASPDLDPTHRELLERFRAGQRAALARAISIVENQRDGFQAILHELHGDAHGARRIGITGPPGAGKSTITAG' A
#
# COMPACT_ATOMS: atom_id res chain seq x y z
N MET A 1 -8.04 -3.19 19.46
CA MET A 1 -9.11 -2.25 19.06
C MET A 1 -9.52 -2.68 17.68
N ASP A 2 -10.43 -3.64 17.60
CA ASP A 2 -11.04 -4.04 16.32
C ASP A 2 -11.94 -2.90 15.87
N GLN A 3 -11.49 -2.15 14.87
CA GLN A 3 -12.30 -1.15 14.21
C GLN A 3 -13.14 -1.90 13.15
N PRO A 4 -14.48 -1.79 13.15
CA PRO A 4 -15.30 -2.46 12.14
C PRO A 4 -14.93 -1.96 10.74
N ALA A 5 -14.94 -2.87 9.76
CA ALA A 5 -14.74 -2.54 8.34
C ALA A 5 -15.61 -1.35 7.95
N SER A 6 -15.03 -0.36 7.27
CA SER A 6 -15.76 0.86 6.92
C SER A 6 -16.86 0.51 5.90
N PRO A 7 -18.13 0.89 6.14
CA PRO A 7 -19.26 0.51 5.30
C PRO A 7 -19.24 1.08 3.85
N ASP A 8 -18.21 1.86 3.49
CA ASP A 8 -18.12 2.63 2.25
C ASP A 8 -17.23 2.01 1.16
N LEU A 9 -16.66 0.81 1.37
CA LEU A 9 -15.84 0.16 0.34
C LEU A 9 -16.73 -0.49 -0.74
N ASP A 10 -16.68 0.04 -1.96
CA ASP A 10 -17.43 -0.53 -3.07
C ASP A 10 -16.95 -1.96 -3.45
N PRO A 11 -17.78 -2.76 -4.13
CA PRO A 11 -17.45 -4.16 -4.45
C PRO A 11 -16.16 -4.33 -5.28
N THR A 12 -15.85 -3.39 -6.17
CA THR A 12 -14.65 -3.45 -7.01
C THR A 12 -13.39 -3.26 -6.16
N HIS A 13 -13.42 -2.30 -5.24
CA HIS A 13 -12.33 -2.11 -4.29
C HIS A 13 -12.21 -3.27 -3.31
N ARG A 14 -13.32 -3.92 -2.93
CA ARG A 14 -13.26 -5.14 -2.11
C ARG A 14 -12.53 -6.28 -2.81
N GLU A 15 -12.89 -6.58 -4.06
CA GLU A 15 -12.21 -7.61 -4.87
C GLU A 15 -10.73 -7.28 -5.06
N LEU A 16 -10.41 -6.00 -5.29
CA LEU A 16 -9.02 -5.54 -5.38
C LEU A 16 -8.23 -5.85 -4.10
N LEU A 17 -8.81 -5.58 -2.92
CA LEU A 17 -8.16 -5.85 -1.64
C LEU A 17 -8.00 -7.35 -1.34
N GLU A 18 -8.96 -8.19 -1.75
CA GLU A 18 -8.81 -9.65 -1.66
C GLU A 18 -7.61 -10.14 -2.48
N ARG A 19 -7.49 -9.67 -3.72
CA ARG A 19 -6.36 -10.00 -4.60
C ARG A 19 -5.03 -9.42 -4.11
N PHE A 20 -5.06 -8.23 -3.52
CA PHE A 20 -3.91 -7.63 -2.84
C PHE A 20 -3.42 -8.51 -1.70
N ARG A 21 -4.33 -8.95 -0.81
CA ARG A 21 -4.02 -9.82 0.33
C ARG A 21 -3.53 -11.20 -0.12
N ALA A 22 -3.96 -11.68 -1.28
CA ALA A 22 -3.43 -12.88 -1.93
C ALA A 22 -2.02 -12.69 -2.56
N GLY A 23 -1.38 -11.53 -2.40
CA GLY A 23 -0.02 -11.27 -2.88
C GLY A 23 0.09 -11.01 -4.38
N GLN A 24 -1.02 -10.71 -5.07
CA GLN A 24 -0.98 -10.47 -6.51
C GLN A 24 -0.34 -9.10 -6.82
N ARG A 25 0.83 -9.11 -7.48
CA ARG A 25 1.60 -7.89 -7.81
C ARG A 25 0.79 -6.84 -8.57
N ALA A 26 -0.09 -7.26 -9.48
CA ALA A 26 -0.95 -6.35 -10.23
C ALA A 26 -1.97 -5.62 -9.33
N ALA A 27 -2.52 -6.32 -8.34
CA ALA A 27 -3.44 -5.73 -7.35
C ALA A 27 -2.70 -4.73 -6.45
N LEU A 28 -1.48 -5.05 -6.00
CA LEU A 28 -0.61 -4.12 -5.29
C LEU A 28 -0.36 -2.84 -6.09
N ALA A 29 0.09 -2.96 -7.34
CA ALA A 29 0.35 -1.80 -8.21
C ALA A 29 -0.91 -0.94 -8.40
N ARG A 30 -2.09 -1.57 -8.54
CA ARG A 30 -3.36 -0.87 -8.69
C ARG A 30 -3.78 -0.14 -7.40
N ALA A 31 -3.64 -0.77 -6.24
CA ALA A 31 -3.92 -0.14 -4.95
C ALA A 31 -3.02 1.09 -4.73
N ILE A 32 -1.71 0.97 -4.98
CA ILE A 32 -0.76 2.11 -4.95
C ILE A 32 -1.26 3.23 -5.87
N SER A 33 -1.58 2.89 -7.12
CA SER A 33 -2.04 3.88 -8.11
C SER A 33 -3.33 4.59 -7.70
N ILE A 34 -4.27 3.91 -7.03
CA ILE A 34 -5.51 4.53 -6.54
C ILE A 34 -5.18 5.54 -5.43
N VAL A 35 -4.33 5.14 -4.48
CA VAL A 35 -3.93 5.98 -3.35
C VAL A 35 -3.13 7.20 -3.79
N GLU A 36 -2.10 7.02 -4.60
CA GLU A 36 -1.22 8.12 -5.05
C GLU A 36 -1.98 9.17 -5.88
N ASN A 37 -2.95 8.73 -6.68
CA ASN A 37 -3.76 9.62 -7.51
C ASN A 37 -5.05 10.08 -6.80
N GLN A 38 -5.24 9.74 -5.52
CA GLN A 38 -6.43 10.09 -4.73
C GLN A 38 -7.76 9.80 -5.45
N ARG A 39 -7.84 8.66 -6.15
CA ARG A 39 -9.06 8.27 -6.88
C ARG A 39 -10.17 7.89 -5.90
N ASP A 40 -11.41 7.90 -6.35
CA ASP A 40 -12.57 7.51 -5.54
C ASP A 40 -12.31 6.21 -4.74
N GLY A 41 -12.69 6.21 -3.46
CA GLY A 41 -12.46 5.07 -2.56
C GLY A 41 -11.06 4.97 -1.94
N PHE A 42 -10.11 5.86 -2.27
CA PHE A 42 -8.73 5.78 -1.75
C PHE A 42 -8.64 5.82 -0.22
N GLN A 43 -9.47 6.64 0.45
CA GLN A 43 -9.47 6.73 1.92
C GLN A 43 -9.96 5.43 2.56
N ALA A 44 -11.00 4.83 1.99
CA ALA A 44 -11.53 3.55 2.47
C ALA A 44 -10.49 2.42 2.27
N ILE A 45 -9.80 2.38 1.13
CA ILE A 45 -8.67 1.46 0.89
C ILE A 45 -7.57 1.66 1.94
N LEU A 46 -7.14 2.90 2.18
CA LEU A 46 -6.11 3.20 3.19
C LEU A 46 -6.54 2.75 4.58
N HIS A 47 -7.79 3.01 4.96
CA HIS A 47 -8.33 2.62 6.26
C HIS A 47 -8.31 1.10 6.43
N GLU A 48 -8.80 0.35 5.44
CA GLU A 48 -8.81 -1.11 5.46
C GLU A 48 -7.39 -1.71 5.51
N LEU A 49 -6.44 -1.15 4.77
CA LEU A 49 -5.06 -1.65 4.74
C LEU A 49 -4.23 -1.25 5.98
N HIS A 50 -4.59 -0.16 6.66
CA HIS A 50 -3.85 0.31 7.84
C HIS A 50 -3.88 -0.72 8.97
N GLY A 51 -4.97 -1.47 9.11
CA GLY A 51 -5.10 -2.56 10.09
C GLY A 51 -4.21 -3.77 9.80
N ASP A 52 -3.88 -4.02 8.54
CA ASP A 52 -3.15 -5.23 8.11
C ASP A 52 -1.61 -5.09 8.20
N ALA A 53 -1.10 -3.87 8.36
CA ALA A 53 0.32 -3.59 8.29
C ALA A 53 1.05 -3.94 9.60
N HIS A 54 1.60 -5.16 9.68
CA HIS A 54 2.37 -5.62 10.85
C HIS A 54 3.74 -6.20 10.47
N GLY A 55 4.78 -5.81 11.22
CA GLY A 55 6.06 -6.53 11.25
C GLY A 55 7.11 -6.19 10.17
N ALA A 56 6.82 -5.33 9.20
CA ALA A 56 7.81 -4.92 8.20
C ALA A 56 8.84 -3.93 8.79
N ARG A 57 10.14 -4.19 8.58
CA ARG A 57 11.21 -3.26 8.97
C ARG A 57 11.24 -2.08 8.00
N ARG A 58 11.10 -0.85 8.51
CA ARG A 58 11.22 0.39 7.73
C ARG A 58 12.61 0.98 7.93
N ILE A 59 13.36 1.17 6.84
CA ILE A 59 14.73 1.72 6.84
C ILE A 59 14.75 2.94 5.91
N GLY A 60 15.13 4.10 6.41
CA GLY A 60 15.34 5.31 5.60
C GLY A 60 16.79 5.41 5.15
N ILE A 61 17.01 5.62 3.85
CA ILE A 61 18.34 5.81 3.26
C ILE A 61 18.39 7.21 2.64
N THR A 62 19.37 8.04 3.05
CA THR A 62 19.50 9.44 2.62
C THR A 62 20.97 9.81 2.33
N GLY A 63 21.19 10.93 1.65
CA GLY A 63 22.51 11.43 1.26
C GLY A 63 22.48 12.23 -0.06
N PRO A 64 23.50 13.06 -0.35
CA PRO A 64 23.53 13.94 -1.54
C PRO A 64 23.51 13.15 -2.87
N PRO A 65 23.19 13.79 -4.01
CA PRO A 65 23.33 13.18 -5.33
C PRO A 65 24.73 12.59 -5.51
N GLY A 66 24.84 11.40 -6.11
CA GLY A 66 26.13 10.72 -6.32
C GLY A 66 26.72 9.98 -5.11
N ALA A 67 26.13 10.04 -3.91
CA ALA A 67 26.64 9.35 -2.71
C ALA A 67 26.59 7.79 -2.74
N GLY A 68 26.30 7.16 -3.89
CA GLY A 68 26.28 5.70 -4.03
C GLY A 68 25.06 4.99 -3.42
N LYS A 69 24.00 5.72 -3.03
CA LYS A 69 22.78 5.16 -2.42
C LYS A 69 22.14 4.04 -3.26
N SER A 70 22.02 4.23 -4.57
CA SER A 70 21.43 3.22 -5.45
C SER A 70 22.31 1.96 -5.56
N THR A 71 23.63 2.11 -5.49
CA THR A 71 24.58 0.98 -5.56
C THR A 71 24.42 0.05 -4.37
N ILE A 72 24.22 0.60 -3.16
CA ILE A 72 24.04 -0.21 -1.95
C ILE A 72 22.63 -0.84 -1.85
N THR A 73 21.62 -0.29 -2.54
CA THR A 73 20.24 -0.82 -2.53
C THR A 73 19.88 -1.70 -3.72
N ALA A 74 20.70 -1.76 -4.77
CA ALA A 74 20.41 -2.52 -5.99
C ALA A 74 20.83 -4.00 -5.94
N GLY A 75 21.23 -4.48 -4.75
CA GLY A 75 21.58 -5.89 -4.51
C GLY A 75 20.40 -6.84 -4.66
#